data_AF-A0A3D0DFD2-F1
#
_entry.id   AF-A0A3D0DFD2-F1
#
_cell.length_a   1.000
_cell.length_b   1.000
_cell.length_c   1.000
_cell.angle_alpha   90.00
_cell.angle_beta   90.00
_cell.angle_gamma   90.00
#
_symmetry.space_group_name_H-M   'P 1'
#
loop_
_entity.id
_entity.type
_entity.pdbx_description
1 polymer ?
#
loop_
_entity_poly.entity_id
_entity_poly.type
_entity_poly.pdbx_seq_one_letter_code
_entity_poly.pdbx_strand_id
1 'polypeptide(L)'
;QQTRLGGQARLVRDTHYAGGTYFIEAGAEEFGEGIAAAPKTGSMILKGDIVEEPRSKPLFGQSKRSLYSVIRDLRRGATDPKIGGLLVKMEDVNLDFASAQELRTALSLYRANGKKVVTFMGEAGNLEYYLASVSDEIYMDPFGLLELKGLAATAQFYKGTLDKLGIRAEILATGPHKTYGDAFVDTTLTDAAREQINWLL
;
A
#
# COMPACT_ATOMS: atom_id res chain seq x y z
N GLN A 1 10.65 -28.20 27.17
CA GLN A 1 9.87 -27.46 26.16
C GLN A 1 8.45 -27.29 26.68
N GLN A 2 8.10 -26.09 27.12
CA GLN A 2 6.72 -25.69 27.37
C GLN A 2 6.59 -24.22 26.99
N THR A 3 5.83 -23.95 25.94
CA THR A 3 5.35 -22.61 25.59
C THR A 3 4.41 -22.15 26.70
N ARG A 4 4.68 -21.01 27.31
CA ARG A 4 3.76 -20.39 28.28
C ARG A 4 3.21 -19.10 27.69
N LEU A 5 1.89 -18.97 27.71
CA LEU A 5 1.18 -17.73 27.45
C LEU A 5 0.86 -17.07 28.79
N GLY A 6 1.32 -15.85 28.99
CA GLY A 6 0.99 -15.05 30.16
C GLY A 6 0.93 -13.58 29.78
N GLY A 7 -0.11 -12.90 30.23
CA GLY A 7 -0.21 -11.44 30.14
C GLY A 7 -0.45 -10.90 31.54
N GLN A 8 0.35 -9.92 31.96
CA GLN A 8 0.01 -9.09 33.11
C GLN A 8 -0.57 -7.77 32.61
N ALA A 9 -1.85 -7.59 32.85
CA ALA A 9 -2.50 -6.29 32.74
C ALA A 9 -2.77 -5.78 34.17
N ARG A 10 -2.14 -4.67 34.55
CA ARG A 10 -2.48 -3.97 35.79
C ARG A 10 -3.45 -2.84 35.45
N LEU A 11 -4.72 -3.04 35.78
CA LEU A 11 -5.74 -1.99 35.76
C LEU A 11 -5.62 -1.17 37.05
N VAL A 12 -5.36 0.14 36.91
CA VAL A 12 -5.56 1.12 37.98
C VAL A 12 -6.83 1.90 37.61
N ARG A 13 -7.84 1.86 38.48
CA ARG A 13 -9.08 2.61 38.31
C ARG A 13 -8.81 4.11 38.41
N ASP A 14 -8.71 4.76 37.26
CA ASP A 14 -9.54 5.89 36.81
C ASP A 14 -8.90 6.48 35.54
N THR A 15 -9.59 6.25 34.42
CA THR A 15 -9.39 6.83 33.07
C THR A 15 -8.01 6.76 32.40
N HIS A 16 -7.01 6.09 32.97
CA HIS A 16 -5.69 5.92 32.34
C HIS A 16 -5.32 4.45 32.14
N TYR A 17 -5.21 4.03 30.88
CA TYR A 17 -4.68 2.72 30.50
C TYR A 17 -3.15 2.71 30.67
N ALA A 18 -2.64 1.96 31.64
CA ALA A 18 -1.23 1.60 31.73
C ALA A 18 -0.98 0.45 30.74
N GLY A 19 -0.05 0.63 29.80
CA GLY A 19 0.19 -0.26 28.66
C GLY A 19 0.30 -1.75 28.99
N GLY A 20 0.04 -2.58 27.98
CA GLY A 20 0.28 -4.02 28.04
C GLY A 20 1.41 -4.41 27.10
N THR A 21 2.37 -5.17 27.60
CA THR A 21 3.43 -5.80 26.80
C THR A 21 2.96 -7.22 26.45
N TYR A 22 2.98 -7.56 25.17
CA TYR A 22 2.85 -8.94 24.70
C TYR A 22 4.24 -9.38 24.24
N PHE A 23 4.73 -10.51 24.74
CA PHE A 23 5.99 -11.10 24.31
C PHE A 23 5.82 -12.57 23.95
N ILE A 24 6.49 -12.99 22.86
CA ILE A 24 6.78 -14.38 22.52
C ILE A 24 8.30 -14.48 22.57
N GLU A 25 8.85 -15.15 23.58
CA GLU A 25 10.29 -15.40 23.68
C GLU A 25 10.65 -16.74 23.03
N ALA A 26 11.59 -16.68 22.10
CA ALA A 26 12.36 -17.82 21.63
C ALA A 26 13.85 -17.44 21.70
N GLY A 27 14.54 -17.91 22.75
CA GLY A 27 16.01 -17.82 22.86
C GLY A 27 16.52 -16.55 23.54
N ALA A 28 17.45 -16.73 24.48
CA ALA A 28 17.91 -15.75 25.45
C ALA A 28 18.85 -14.70 24.87
N GLU A 29 18.56 -13.41 25.12
CA GLU A 29 19.54 -12.37 25.46
C GLU A 29 18.83 -11.27 26.28
N GLU A 30 19.31 -11.04 27.51
CA GLU A 30 18.80 -9.98 28.40
C GLU A 30 19.58 -8.68 28.18
N PHE A 31 18.87 -7.59 27.88
CA PHE A 31 19.42 -6.23 27.95
C PHE A 31 18.75 -5.47 29.10
N GLY A 32 19.48 -5.30 30.20
CA GLY A 32 19.10 -4.44 31.31
C GLY A 32 19.76 -3.07 31.19
N GLU A 33 18.95 -2.01 31.16
CA GLU A 33 19.08 -0.81 32.03
C GLU A 33 18.00 0.23 31.67
N GLY A 34 17.27 0.70 32.70
CA GLY A 34 16.52 1.96 32.74
C GLY A 34 15.64 2.33 31.53
N ILE A 35 14.47 1.69 31.36
CA ILE A 35 13.50 2.11 30.34
C ILE A 35 12.82 3.42 30.80
N ALA A 36 13.42 4.56 30.43
CA ALA A 36 12.65 5.77 30.15
C ALA A 36 11.46 5.34 29.27
N ALA A 37 10.22 5.71 29.64
CA ALA A 37 9.01 5.21 29.00
C ALA A 37 9.19 5.10 27.47
N ALA A 38 9.34 3.87 26.97
CA ALA A 38 9.75 3.65 25.60
C ALA A 38 8.79 4.40 24.67
N PRO A 39 9.29 5.11 23.65
CA PRO A 39 8.43 5.87 22.76
C PRO A 39 7.41 4.92 22.15
N LYS A 40 6.14 5.35 22.03
CA LYS A 40 5.07 4.47 21.56
C LYS A 40 5.30 4.16 20.08
N THR A 41 5.22 2.90 19.69
CA THR A 41 5.25 2.51 18.28
C THR A 41 3.85 2.69 17.69
N GLY A 42 3.75 3.47 16.61
CA GLY A 42 2.54 3.51 15.80
C GLY A 42 2.39 2.20 15.02
N SER A 43 1.17 1.68 14.88
CA SER A 43 0.90 0.56 13.98
C SER A 43 -0.19 0.95 13.00
N MET A 44 -0.01 0.55 11.75
CA MET A 44 -0.98 0.74 10.69
C MET A 44 -1.11 -0.53 9.89
N ILE A 45 -2.36 -0.91 9.60
CA ILE A 45 -2.68 -1.96 8.66
C ILE A 45 -3.14 -1.26 7.37
N LEU A 46 -2.38 -1.45 6.30
CA LEU A 46 -2.79 -1.10 4.95
C LEU A 46 -3.54 -2.29 4.38
N LYS A 47 -4.86 -2.14 4.23
CA LYS A 47 -5.72 -3.21 3.77
C LYS A 47 -6.83 -2.75 2.84
N GLY A 48 -7.04 -3.53 1.79
CA GLY A 48 -8.14 -3.39 0.85
C GLY A 48 -8.04 -2.11 0.02
N ASP A 49 -9.20 -1.64 -0.42
CA ASP A 49 -9.31 -0.46 -1.28
C ASP A 49 -9.08 0.84 -0.48
N ILE A 50 -8.00 1.54 -0.80
CA ILE A 50 -7.79 2.93 -0.42
C ILE A 50 -8.14 3.78 -1.64
N VAL A 51 -9.07 4.70 -1.48
CA VAL A 51 -9.61 5.52 -2.60
C VAL A 51 -9.41 7.00 -2.31
N GLU A 52 -9.17 7.82 -3.33
CA GLU A 52 -9.01 9.29 -3.15
C GLU A 52 -10.18 9.88 -2.36
N GLU A 53 -11.40 9.73 -2.89
CA GLU A 53 -12.63 10.11 -2.24
C GLU A 53 -13.65 8.96 -2.25
N PRO A 54 -14.17 8.54 -1.07
CA PRO A 54 -15.27 7.60 -1.01
C PRO A 54 -16.54 8.28 -1.55
N ARG A 55 -16.94 7.92 -2.78
CA ARG A 55 -18.10 8.49 -3.51
C ARG A 55 -19.43 8.41 -2.76
N SER A 56 -19.57 7.53 -1.77
CA SER A 56 -20.70 7.52 -0.82
C SER A 56 -20.37 6.68 0.41
N LYS A 57 -20.98 7.02 1.56
CA LYS A 57 -20.99 6.12 2.72
C LYS A 57 -22.08 5.08 2.50
N PRO A 58 -21.76 3.78 2.42
CA PRO A 58 -22.79 2.77 2.27
C PRO A 58 -23.69 2.75 3.52
N LEU A 59 -24.99 2.48 3.32
CA LEU A 59 -25.97 2.33 4.42
C LEU A 59 -25.67 1.11 5.30
N PHE A 60 -24.99 0.11 4.75
CA PHE A 60 -24.53 -1.09 5.45
C PHE A 60 -23.10 -1.45 4.98
N GLY A 61 -22.25 -1.89 5.91
CA GLY A 61 -20.84 -2.25 5.62
C GLY A 61 -19.82 -1.20 6.06
N GLN A 62 -18.54 -1.49 5.88
CA GLN A 62 -17.46 -0.58 6.27
C GLN A 62 -17.19 0.46 5.18
N SER A 63 -17.04 1.72 5.58
CA SER A 63 -16.64 2.79 4.67
C SER A 63 -15.18 2.62 4.25
N LYS A 64 -14.89 2.73 2.95
CA LYS A 64 -13.52 2.79 2.44
C LYS A 64 -12.77 3.95 3.09
N ARG A 65 -11.50 3.75 3.44
CA ARG A 65 -10.66 4.86 3.95
C ARG A 65 -10.27 5.75 2.79
N SER A 66 -10.41 7.06 2.98
CA SER A 66 -9.91 8.05 2.03
C SER A 66 -8.38 8.07 2.07
N LEU A 67 -7.74 8.11 0.91
CA LEU A 67 -6.31 8.30 0.75
C LEU A 67 -5.82 9.51 1.55
N TYR A 68 -6.53 10.64 1.42
CA TYR A 68 -6.23 11.86 2.16
C TYR A 68 -6.20 11.63 3.68
N SER A 69 -7.16 10.87 4.21
CA SER A 69 -7.21 10.57 5.64
C SER A 69 -6.01 9.76 6.10
N VAL A 70 -5.60 8.76 5.31
CA VAL A 70 -4.41 7.92 5.60
C VAL A 70 -3.13 8.76 5.55
N ILE A 71 -2.95 9.57 4.50
CA ILE A 71 -1.79 10.46 4.36
C ILE A 71 -1.73 11.48 5.51
N ARG A 72 -2.86 12.08 5.87
CA ARG A 72 -2.93 13.04 6.97
C ARG A 72 -2.53 12.39 8.30
N ASP A 73 -3.01 11.20 8.57
CA ASP A 73 -2.72 10.49 9.82
C ASP A 73 -1.25 10.03 9.86
N LEU A 74 -0.68 9.59 8.72
CA LEU A 74 0.75 9.33 8.57
C LEU A 74 1.60 10.57 8.84
N ARG A 75 1.26 11.71 8.23
CA ARG A 75 1.98 12.98 8.44
C ARG A 75 1.95 13.43 9.90
N ARG A 76 0.78 13.31 10.55
CA ARG A 76 0.64 13.61 11.98
C ARG A 76 1.51 12.71 12.84
N GLY A 77 1.52 11.41 12.56
CA GLY A 77 2.34 10.49 13.35
C GLY A 77 3.84 10.65 13.10
N ALA A 78 4.24 11.08 11.91
CA ALA A 78 5.63 11.39 11.59
C ALA A 78 6.18 12.56 12.45
N THR A 79 5.35 13.53 12.82
CA THR A 79 5.76 14.69 13.63
C THR A 79 5.40 14.60 15.12
N ASP A 80 4.57 13.63 15.53
CA ASP A 80 4.16 13.48 16.94
C ASP A 80 5.33 12.96 17.80
N PRO A 81 5.84 13.72 18.80
CA PRO A 81 6.96 13.29 19.63
C PRO A 81 6.66 12.05 20.49
N LYS A 82 5.39 11.68 20.65
CA LYS A 82 4.99 10.46 21.38
C LYS A 82 5.19 9.19 20.57
N ILE A 83 5.35 9.31 19.25
CA ILE A 83 5.48 8.18 18.33
C ILE A 83 6.95 8.00 17.94
N GLY A 84 7.55 6.87 18.33
CA GLY A 84 8.96 6.56 18.05
C GLY A 84 9.23 5.91 16.68
N GLY A 85 8.19 5.35 16.06
CA GLY A 85 8.30 4.60 14.81
C GLY A 85 6.95 4.09 14.32
N LEU A 86 6.97 3.43 13.17
CA LEU A 86 5.78 2.90 12.49
C LEU A 86 6.00 1.45 12.06
N LEU A 87 5.09 0.57 12.46
CA LEU A 87 4.93 -0.76 11.86
C LEU A 87 3.80 -0.69 10.82
N VAL A 88 4.13 -1.03 9.57
CA VAL A 88 3.18 -1.12 8.45
C VAL A 88 2.94 -2.59 8.15
N LYS A 89 1.71 -3.06 8.37
CA LYS A 89 1.28 -4.38 7.91
C LYS A 89 0.54 -4.23 6.59
N MET A 90 1.01 -4.91 5.54
CA MET A 90 0.32 -4.93 4.25
C MET A 90 -0.50 -6.22 4.11
N GLU A 91 -1.77 -6.06 3.79
CA GLU A 91 -2.72 -7.16 3.55
C GLU A 91 -3.62 -6.79 2.38
N ASP A 92 -3.60 -7.53 1.27
CA ASP A 92 -4.53 -7.33 0.13
C ASP A 92 -4.69 -5.86 -0.29
N VAL A 93 -3.57 -5.17 -0.55
CA VAL A 93 -3.57 -3.74 -0.85
C VAL A 93 -4.05 -3.51 -2.28
N ASN A 94 -5.09 -2.69 -2.45
CA ASN A 94 -5.58 -2.31 -3.78
C ASN A 94 -5.49 -0.80 -3.97
N LEU A 95 -4.53 -0.38 -4.79
CA LEU A 95 -4.13 1.00 -5.02
C LEU A 95 -3.67 1.16 -6.47
N ASP A 96 -3.86 2.36 -7.04
CA ASP A 96 -3.12 2.77 -8.23
C ASP A 96 -1.71 3.27 -7.85
N PHE A 97 -0.82 3.35 -8.84
CA PHE A 97 0.56 3.77 -8.63
C PHE A 97 0.68 5.23 -8.18
N ALA A 98 -0.25 6.11 -8.56
CA ALA A 98 -0.23 7.52 -8.17
C ALA A 98 -0.50 7.64 -6.65
N SER A 99 -1.57 7.00 -6.18
CA SER A 99 -1.92 6.90 -4.76
C SER A 99 -0.82 6.21 -3.95
N ALA A 100 -0.22 5.16 -4.50
CA ALA A 100 0.92 4.49 -3.88
C ALA A 100 2.13 5.43 -3.72
N GLN A 101 2.43 6.26 -4.73
CA GLN A 101 3.51 7.25 -4.67
C GLN A 101 3.26 8.30 -3.57
N GLU A 102 2.01 8.74 -3.40
CA GLU A 102 1.65 9.66 -2.31
C GLU A 102 1.81 9.03 -0.93
N LEU A 103 1.35 7.79 -0.75
CA LEU A 103 1.54 7.05 0.50
C LEU A 103 3.01 6.82 0.81
N ARG A 104 3.80 6.43 -0.20
CA ARG A 104 5.25 6.28 -0.08
C ARG A 104 5.92 7.57 0.37
N THR A 105 5.48 8.71 -0.17
CA THR A 105 5.96 10.03 0.23
C THR A 105 5.56 10.36 1.68
N ALA A 106 4.37 9.98 2.13
CA ALA A 106 3.97 10.17 3.52
C ALA A 106 4.78 9.27 4.48
N LEU A 107 5.08 8.04 4.08
CA LEU A 107 5.90 7.10 4.84
C LEU A 107 7.36 7.58 4.97
N SER A 108 7.93 8.16 3.91
CA SER A 108 9.32 8.66 3.94
C SER A 108 9.52 9.78 4.97
N LEU A 109 8.47 10.51 5.34
CA LEU A 109 8.54 11.53 6.38
C LEU A 109 8.89 10.96 7.76
N TYR A 110 8.51 9.73 8.08
CA TYR A 110 8.92 9.11 9.34
C TYR A 110 10.44 9.02 9.42
N ARG A 111 11.06 8.51 8.36
CA ARG A 111 12.53 8.38 8.26
C ARG A 111 13.21 9.74 8.25
N ALA A 112 12.64 10.71 7.53
CA ALA A 112 13.14 12.10 7.54
C ALA A 112 13.10 12.74 8.94
N ASN A 113 12.16 12.32 9.80
CA ASN A 113 12.06 12.76 11.20
C ASN A 113 12.82 11.84 12.17
N GLY A 114 13.70 10.96 11.68
CA GLY A 114 14.51 10.06 12.51
C GLY A 114 13.74 8.91 13.15
N LYS A 115 12.53 8.61 12.66
CA LYS A 115 11.68 7.53 13.17
C LYS A 115 11.80 6.30 12.27
N LYS A 116 11.91 5.14 12.89
CA LYS A 116 11.99 3.86 12.16
C LYS A 116 10.64 3.50 11.51
N VAL A 117 10.70 2.98 10.29
CA VAL A 117 9.57 2.37 9.59
C VAL A 117 9.90 0.92 9.31
N VAL A 118 9.05 0.01 9.77
CA VAL A 118 9.17 -1.42 9.54
C VAL A 118 7.93 -1.90 8.79
N THR A 119 8.11 -2.66 7.72
CA THR A 119 6.99 -3.25 6.98
C THR A 119 6.95 -4.76 7.19
N PHE A 120 5.74 -5.33 7.34
CA PHE A 120 5.49 -6.76 7.34
C PHE A 120 4.48 -7.12 6.24
N MET A 121 4.78 -8.16 5.46
CA MET A 121 3.94 -8.62 4.34
C MET A 121 3.80 -10.14 4.35
N GLY A 122 2.61 -10.65 4.03
CA GLY A 122 2.39 -12.09 3.79
C GLY A 122 2.57 -12.42 2.31
N GLU A 123 1.92 -11.65 1.45
CA GLU A 123 2.04 -11.73 -0.01
C GLU A 123 2.32 -10.32 -0.55
N ALA A 124 3.13 -10.21 -1.59
CA ALA A 124 3.50 -8.93 -2.19
C ALA A 124 3.77 -9.07 -3.68
N GLY A 125 3.28 -8.10 -4.46
CA GLY A 125 3.65 -7.90 -5.85
C GLY A 125 4.51 -6.66 -6.03
N ASN A 126 4.58 -6.16 -7.27
CA ASN A 126 5.34 -4.96 -7.61
C ASN A 126 4.92 -3.73 -6.77
N LEU A 127 3.62 -3.56 -6.50
CA LEU A 127 3.08 -2.37 -5.84
C LEU A 127 3.35 -2.37 -4.33
N GLU A 128 3.09 -3.49 -3.66
CA GLU A 128 3.36 -3.66 -2.23
C GLU A 128 4.86 -3.53 -1.96
N TYR A 129 5.70 -4.14 -2.81
CA TYR A 129 7.14 -4.01 -2.69
C TYR A 129 7.61 -2.57 -2.95
N TYR A 130 7.02 -1.86 -3.93
CA TYR A 130 7.30 -0.44 -4.17
C TYR A 130 7.01 0.42 -2.93
N LEU A 131 5.88 0.19 -2.24
CA LEU A 131 5.56 0.86 -0.98
C LEU A 131 6.54 0.46 0.13
N ALA A 132 6.79 -0.84 0.30
CA ALA A 132 7.64 -1.37 1.36
C ALA A 132 9.08 -0.88 1.24
N SER A 133 9.57 -0.63 0.02
CA SER A 133 10.94 -0.15 -0.26
C SER A 133 11.34 1.16 0.43
N VAL A 134 10.38 1.93 0.94
CA VAL A 134 10.66 3.16 1.70
C VAL A 134 11.08 2.87 3.14
N SER A 135 10.74 1.68 3.66
CA SER A 135 10.94 1.25 5.05
C SER A 135 12.42 1.03 5.35
N ASP A 136 12.78 1.09 6.64
CA ASP A 136 14.13 0.73 7.09
C ASP A 136 14.33 -0.80 7.07
N GLU A 137 13.27 -1.54 7.41
CA GLU A 137 13.28 -3.00 7.45
C GLU A 137 12.00 -3.56 6.82
N ILE A 138 12.13 -4.65 6.05
CA ILE A 138 11.02 -5.35 5.42
C ILE A 138 11.06 -6.81 5.89
N TYR A 139 9.98 -7.24 6.54
CA TYR A 139 9.77 -8.60 6.99
C TYR A 139 8.70 -9.26 6.13
N MET A 140 8.89 -10.54 5.85
CA MET A 140 7.94 -11.36 5.11
C MET A 140 7.67 -12.65 5.86
N ASP A 141 6.45 -13.17 5.74
CA ASP A 141 6.14 -14.53 6.20
C ASP A 141 7.09 -15.55 5.54
N PRO A 142 7.70 -16.50 6.27
CA PRO A 142 8.56 -17.53 5.67
C PRO A 142 7.90 -18.37 4.57
N PHE A 143 6.57 -18.49 4.60
CA PHE A 143 5.75 -19.16 3.58
C PHE A 143 5.03 -18.17 2.67
N GLY A 144 5.38 -16.89 2.75
CA GLY A 144 4.84 -15.81 1.94
C GLY A 144 5.26 -15.87 0.48
N LEU A 145 4.52 -15.16 -0.37
CA LEU A 145 4.76 -15.08 -1.80
C LEU A 145 5.21 -13.68 -2.22
N LEU A 146 6.33 -13.58 -2.94
CA LEU A 146 6.80 -12.34 -3.56
C LEU A 146 6.85 -12.49 -5.08
N GLU A 147 5.99 -11.77 -5.78
CA GLU A 147 5.90 -11.81 -7.25
C GLU A 147 6.30 -10.48 -7.90
N LEU A 148 7.59 -10.34 -8.21
CA LEU A 148 8.12 -9.17 -8.91
C LEU A 148 8.25 -9.43 -10.41
N LYS A 149 7.19 -9.08 -11.16
CA LYS A 149 7.07 -9.37 -12.60
C LYS A 149 7.33 -8.15 -13.49
N GLY A 150 7.53 -6.96 -12.90
CA GLY A 150 7.62 -5.70 -13.64
C GLY A 150 6.26 -5.18 -14.12
N LEU A 151 6.27 -4.08 -14.88
CA LEU A 151 5.07 -3.45 -15.42
C LEU A 151 4.83 -3.91 -16.86
N ALA A 152 3.56 -4.14 -17.20
CA ALA A 152 3.15 -4.48 -18.55
C ALA A 152 1.82 -3.78 -18.86
N ALA A 153 1.68 -3.36 -20.12
CA ALA A 153 0.43 -2.83 -20.65
C ALA A 153 -0.07 -3.75 -21.76
N THR A 154 -1.38 -4.01 -21.76
CA THR A 154 -2.04 -4.81 -22.81
C THR A 154 -3.10 -3.94 -23.47
N ALA A 155 -3.06 -3.88 -24.80
CA ALA A 155 -4.09 -3.23 -25.61
C ALA A 155 -5.00 -4.26 -26.24
N GLN A 156 -6.31 -4.00 -26.22
CA GLN A 156 -7.34 -4.86 -26.81
C GLN A 156 -7.83 -4.22 -28.11
N PHE A 157 -8.00 -5.04 -29.15
CA PHE A 157 -8.48 -4.61 -30.46
C PHE A 157 -9.75 -5.37 -30.85
N TYR A 158 -10.73 -4.63 -31.34
CA TYR A 158 -12.09 -5.10 -31.61
C TYR A 158 -12.46 -5.06 -33.09
N LYS A 159 -11.65 -4.41 -33.94
CA LYS A 159 -11.93 -4.26 -35.37
C LYS A 159 -12.29 -5.59 -36.04
N GLY A 160 -11.51 -6.65 -35.81
CA GLY A 160 -11.77 -7.97 -36.40
C GLY A 160 -13.10 -8.60 -35.97
N THR A 161 -13.60 -8.27 -34.77
CA THR A 161 -14.93 -8.69 -34.30
C THR A 161 -16.02 -7.84 -34.94
N LEU A 162 -15.81 -6.52 -35.00
CA LEU A 162 -16.77 -5.58 -35.60
C LEU A 162 -16.96 -5.85 -37.11
N ASP A 163 -15.88 -6.13 -37.84
CA ASP A 163 -15.92 -6.49 -39.25
C ASP A 163 -16.78 -7.75 -39.49
N LYS A 164 -16.66 -8.77 -38.62
CA LYS A 164 -17.50 -9.98 -38.70
C LYS A 164 -18.98 -9.72 -38.43
N LEU A 165 -19.29 -8.71 -37.63
CA LEU A 165 -20.66 -8.28 -37.34
C LEU A 165 -21.20 -7.30 -38.39
N GLY A 166 -20.39 -6.91 -39.39
CA GLY A 166 -20.77 -5.89 -40.37
C GLY A 166 -20.82 -4.47 -39.79
N ILE A 167 -20.19 -4.22 -38.65
CA ILE A 167 -20.16 -2.92 -37.97
C ILE A 167 -18.87 -2.19 -38.36
N ARG A 168 -19.00 -0.95 -38.83
CA ARG A 168 -17.85 -0.08 -39.13
C ARG A 168 -17.78 1.07 -38.12
N ALA A 169 -16.65 1.18 -37.42
CA ALA A 169 -16.35 2.34 -36.60
C ALA A 169 -15.66 3.41 -37.43
N GLU A 170 -16.12 4.65 -37.34
CA GLU A 170 -15.45 5.82 -37.91
C GLU A 170 -14.98 6.72 -36.76
N ILE A 171 -13.66 6.80 -36.57
CA ILE A 171 -13.05 7.60 -35.51
C ILE A 171 -12.40 8.83 -36.13
N LEU A 172 -12.79 10.01 -35.65
CA LEU A 172 -12.11 11.26 -35.96
C LEU A 172 -11.11 11.57 -34.84
N ALA A 173 -9.83 11.48 -35.16
CA ALA A 173 -8.73 11.83 -34.26
C ALA A 173 -7.99 13.08 -34.76
N THR A 174 -7.48 13.88 -33.84
CA THR A 174 -6.64 15.04 -34.14
C THR A 174 -5.32 14.87 -33.41
N GLY A 175 -4.25 14.65 -34.17
CA GLY A 175 -2.90 14.38 -33.66
C GLY A 175 -2.55 12.89 -33.58
N PRO A 176 -1.26 12.54 -33.79
CA PRO A 176 -0.81 11.15 -33.91
C PRO A 176 -0.92 10.34 -32.62
N HIS A 177 -0.90 10.98 -31.44
CA HIS A 177 -0.97 10.30 -30.14
C HIS A 177 -2.39 10.20 -29.57
N LYS A 178 -3.44 10.58 -30.32
CA LYS A 178 -4.83 10.41 -29.88
C LYS A 178 -5.33 9.00 -30.25
N THR A 179 -4.76 7.99 -29.62
CA THR A 179 -4.86 6.57 -30.00
C THR A 179 -6.00 5.80 -29.33
N TYR A 180 -6.86 6.47 -28.56
CA TYR A 180 -7.97 5.83 -27.85
C TYR A 180 -8.94 5.08 -28.78
N GLY A 181 -9.12 5.60 -30.01
CA GLY A 181 -10.02 4.99 -30.99
C GLY A 181 -9.41 3.85 -31.80
N ASP A 182 -8.09 3.69 -31.78
CA ASP A 182 -7.34 2.67 -32.54
C ASP A 182 -7.87 1.26 -32.25
N ALA A 183 -8.32 1.02 -31.00
CA ALA A 183 -8.92 -0.25 -30.58
C ALA A 183 -10.11 -0.69 -31.45
N PHE A 184 -10.82 0.23 -32.10
CA PHE A 184 -12.01 -0.05 -32.91
C PHE A 184 -11.74 -0.08 -34.41
N VAL A 185 -10.67 0.59 -34.87
CA VAL A 185 -10.36 0.75 -36.31
C VAL A 185 -9.13 -0.02 -36.75
N ASP A 186 -8.27 -0.41 -35.82
CA ASP A 186 -7.05 -1.20 -36.05
C ASP A 186 -7.12 -2.58 -35.38
N THR A 187 -6.14 -3.44 -35.72
CA THR A 187 -5.99 -4.78 -35.14
C THR A 187 -4.75 -4.92 -34.26
N THR A 188 -3.88 -3.91 -34.27
CA THR A 188 -2.57 -3.91 -33.58
C THR A 188 -2.20 -2.49 -33.18
N LEU A 189 -1.30 -2.35 -32.20
CA LEU A 189 -0.77 -1.05 -31.80
C LEU A 189 -0.11 -0.31 -32.96
N THR A 190 -0.52 0.94 -33.16
CA THR A 190 0.20 1.91 -33.99
C THR A 190 1.55 2.23 -33.34
N ASP A 191 2.51 2.71 -34.13
CA ASP A 191 3.84 3.06 -33.59
C ASP A 191 3.75 4.18 -32.56
N ALA A 192 2.87 5.18 -32.79
CA ALA A 192 2.59 6.25 -31.84
C ALA A 192 1.97 5.75 -30.53
N ALA A 193 1.05 4.77 -30.59
CA ALA A 193 0.48 4.14 -29.40
C ALA A 193 1.53 3.34 -28.64
N ARG A 194 2.40 2.60 -29.36
CA ARG A 194 3.48 1.82 -28.76
C ARG A 194 4.49 2.71 -28.06
N GLU A 195 4.90 3.81 -28.70
CA GLU A 195 5.79 4.81 -28.10
C GLU A 195 5.19 5.40 -26.82
N GLN A 196 3.93 5.84 -26.87
CA GLN A 196 3.24 6.42 -25.72
C GLN A 196 3.12 5.43 -24.56
N ILE A 197 2.73 4.19 -24.83
CA ILE A 197 2.61 3.15 -23.79
C ILE A 197 3.97 2.87 -23.16
N ASN A 198 5.01 2.71 -23.98
CA ASN A 198 6.37 2.47 -23.49
C ASN A 198 6.92 3.65 -22.68
N TRP A 199 6.48 4.88 -22.96
CA TRP A 199 6.87 6.05 -22.17
C TRP A 199 6.22 6.11 -20.78
N LEU A 200 5.05 5.49 -20.61
CA LEU A 200 4.30 5.47 -19.34
C LEU A 200 4.69 4.33 -18.40
N LEU A 201 5.32 3.27 -18.93
CA LEU A 201 5.81 2.12 -18.18
C LEU A 201 7.20 2.39 -17.59
#